data_AF-A0A7J2JYA5-F1
#
_entry.id   AF-A0A7J2JYA5-F1
#
_cell.length_a   1.000
_cell.length_b   1.000
_cell.length_c   1.000
_cell.angle_alpha   90.00
_cell.angle_beta   90.00
_cell.angle_gamma   90.00
#
_symmetry.space_group_name_H-M   'P 1'
#
loop_
_entity.id
_entity.type
_entity.pdbx_description
1 polymer ?
#
loop_
_entity_poly.entity_id
_entity_poly.type
_entity_poly.pdbx_seq_one_letter_code
_entity_poly.pdbx_strand_id
1 'polypeptide(L)' 'MWIKVRLRRRGSQNERVISAYANGGFRAGRPTIILPASLAGELGFEIERGRLIEGLAAGGLSVQVRELGHVEVKVEVSDR' A
#
# COMPACT_ATOMS: atom_id res chain seq x y z
N MET A 1 -2.64 14.43 5.49
CA MET A 1 -3.65 15.02 4.56
C MET A 1 -4.27 13.90 3.73
N TRP A 2 -5.54 14.02 3.33
CA TRP A 2 -6.16 13.02 2.45
C TRP A 2 -5.89 13.37 0.98
N ILE A 3 -5.35 12.42 0.22
CA ILE A 3 -5.10 12.56 -1.22
C ILE A 3 -5.74 11.40 -1.97
N LYS A 4 -6.17 11.63 -3.21
CA LYS A 4 -6.58 10.53 -4.09
C LYS A 4 -5.34 9.89 -4.70
N VAL A 5 -5.31 8.56 -4.69
CA VAL A 5 -4.25 7.77 -5.30
C VAL A 5 -4.84 6.64 -6.12
N ARG A 6 -4.22 6.37 -7.26
CA ARG A 6 -4.44 5.17 -8.07
C ARG A 6 -3.40 4.14 -7.69
N LEU A 7 -3.87 2.95 -7.32
CA LEU A 7 -3.07 1.79 -6.95
C LEU A 7 -3.20 0.71 -8.02
N ARG A 8 -2.08 0.02 -8.27
CA ARG A 8 -2.03 -1.09 -9.23
C ARG A 8 -0.96 -2.09 -8.83
N ARG A 9 -1.26 -3.40 -8.89
CA ARG A 9 -0.21 -4.43 -8.80
C ARG A 9 0.66 -4.37 -10.06
N ARG A 10 1.99 -4.41 -9.92
CA ARG A 10 2.90 -4.37 -11.09
C ARG A 10 2.54 -5.45 -12.11
N GLY A 11 2.37 -5.05 -13.37
CA GLY A 11 1.98 -5.96 -14.46
C GLY A 11 0.48 -6.34 -14.50
N SER A 12 -0.33 -5.88 -13.55
CA SER A 12 -1.79 -6.04 -13.59
C SER A 12 -2.46 -4.91 -14.36
N GLN A 13 -3.60 -5.17 -14.99
CA GLN A 13 -4.50 -4.13 -15.51
C GLN A 13 -5.53 -3.66 -14.48
N ASN A 14 -5.64 -4.36 -13.33
CA ASN A 14 -6.58 -3.99 -12.29
C ASN A 14 -6.04 -2.80 -11.48
N GLU A 15 -6.75 -1.68 -11.59
CA GLU A 15 -6.47 -0.46 -10.86
C GLU A 15 -7.59 -0.12 -9.88
N ARG A 16 -7.24 0.57 -8.80
CA ARG A 16 -8.18 1.12 -7.82
C ARG A 16 -7.81 2.55 -7.47
N VAL A 17 -8.76 3.46 -7.58
CA VAL A 17 -8.62 4.83 -7.08
C VAL A 17 -9.22 4.89 -5.68
N ILE A 18 -8.41 5.29 -4.71
CA ILE A 18 -8.81 5.40 -3.29
C ILE A 18 -8.39 6.75 -2.72
N SER A 19 -9.01 7.14 -1.61
CA SER A 19 -8.48 8.20 -0.75
C SER A 19 -7.48 7.60 0.24
N ALA A 20 -6.26 8.11 0.28
CA ALA A 20 -5.20 7.68 1.19
C ALA A 20 -4.77 8.83 2.11
N TYR A 21 -4.42 8.51 3.36
CA TYR A 21 -3.85 9.46 4.28
C TYR A 21 -2.34 9.57 4.07
N ALA A 22 -1.89 10.70 3.53
CA ALA A 22 -0.48 11.02 3.44
C ALA A 22 0.04 11.50 4.81
N ASN A 23 0.83 10.64 5.45
CA ASN A 23 1.66 10.97 6.60
C ASN A 23 2.89 11.72 6.08
N GLY A 24 3.01 13.02 6.37
CA GLY A 24 4.10 13.89 5.89
C GLY A 24 5.46 13.65 6.54
N GLY A 25 5.73 12.44 7.04
CA GLY A 25 6.99 12.07 7.67
C GLY A 25 8.03 11.64 6.64
N PHE A 26 9.30 11.94 6.91
CA PHE A 26 10.41 11.39 6.14
C PHE A 26 10.73 9.98 6.64
N ARG A 27 10.79 9.00 5.73
CA ARG A 27 11.29 7.66 6.02
C ARG A 27 12.47 7.36 5.11
N ALA A 28 13.68 7.28 5.68
CA ALA A 28 14.85 6.80 4.96
C ALA A 28 14.71 5.30 4.68
N GLY A 29 14.99 4.87 3.45
CA GLY A 29 14.97 3.47 3.04
C GLY A 29 14.04 3.19 1.85
N ARG A 30 13.67 1.92 1.68
CA ARG A 30 12.74 1.51 0.62
C ARG A 30 11.32 1.94 1.00
N PRO A 31 10.58 2.63 0.12
CA PRO A 31 9.20 3.00 0.39
C PRO A 31 8.33 1.74 0.51
N THR A 32 7.61 1.64 1.62
CA THR A 32 6.65 0.56 1.88
C THR A 32 5.30 1.17 2.22
N ILE A 33 4.22 0.49 1.81
CA ILE A 33 2.85 0.82 2.20
C ILE A 33 2.19 -0.43 2.76
N ILE A 34 1.30 -0.24 3.73
CA ILE A 34 0.46 -1.32 4.27
C ILE A 34 -0.91 -1.17 3.59
N LEU A 35 -1.40 -2.26 3.02
CA LEU A 35 -2.72 -2.32 2.40
C LEU A 35 -3.66 -3.16 3.27
N PRO A 36 -4.92 -2.74 3.45
CA PRO A 36 -5.96 -3.64 3.94
C PRO A 36 -6.05 -4.90 3.06
N ALA A 37 -6.34 -6.05 3.67
CA ALA A 37 -6.41 -7.33 2.97
C ALA A 37 -7.44 -7.31 1.82
N SER A 38 -8.60 -6.67 2.02
CA SER A 38 -9.63 -6.52 0.99
C SER A 38 -9.08 -5.82 -0.26
N LEU A 39 -8.43 -4.67 -0.08
CA LEU A 39 -7.83 -3.90 -1.17
C LEU A 39 -6.70 -4.65 -1.87
N ALA A 40 -5.87 -5.38 -1.12
CA ALA A 40 -4.83 -6.23 -1.71
C ALA A 40 -5.44 -7.33 -2.59
N GLY A 41 -6.54 -7.95 -2.13
CA GLY A 41 -7.29 -8.94 -2.90
C GLY A 41 -7.87 -8.36 -4.19
N GLU A 42 -8.48 -7.18 -4.12
CA GLU A 42 -9.02 -6.47 -5.29
C GLU A 42 -7.96 -6.13 -6.34
N LEU A 43 -6.73 -5.84 -5.91
CA LEU A 43 -5.59 -5.58 -6.79
C LEU A 43 -4.97 -6.88 -7.37
N GLY A 44 -5.45 -8.05 -6.94
CA GLY A 44 -5.02 -9.35 -7.42
C GLY A 44 -3.73 -9.88 -6.77
N PHE A 45 -3.44 -9.49 -5.52
CA PHE A 45 -2.36 -10.11 -4.75
C PHE A 45 -2.80 -11.44 -4.15
N GLU A 46 -1.91 -12.43 -4.17
CA GLU A 46 -2.11 -13.73 -3.51
C GLU A 46 -1.72 -13.61 -2.03
N ILE A 47 -2.66 -13.14 -1.20
CA ILE A 47 -2.39 -12.77 0.20
C ILE A 47 -1.83 -13.96 0.99
N GLU A 48 -2.44 -15.13 0.90
CA GLU A 48 -2.04 -16.31 1.69
C GLU A 48 -0.67 -16.87 1.34
N ARG A 49 -0.16 -16.59 0.13
CA ARG A 49 1.19 -16.97 -0.29
C ARG A 49 2.26 -15.96 0.13
N GLY A 50 1.86 -14.79 0.61
CA GLY A 50 2.76 -13.76 1.11
C GLY A 50 3.53 -14.23 2.34
N ARG A 51 4.82 -13.94 2.38
CA ARG A 51 5.70 -14.25 3.51
C ARG A 51 5.22 -13.47 4.74
N LEU A 52 4.98 -14.16 5.84
CA LEU A 52 4.68 -13.51 7.12
C LEU A 52 5.96 -12.86 7.66
N ILE A 53 5.88 -11.57 7.95
CA ILE A 53 6.97 -10.80 8.52
C ILE A 53 6.45 -9.98 9.71
N GLU A 54 7.38 -9.57 10.56
CA GLU A 54 7.10 -8.64 11.64
C GLU A 54 7.27 -7.21 11.12
N GLY A 55 6.23 -6.40 11.26
CA GLY A 55 6.21 -4.99 10.92
C GLY A 55 6.14 -4.13 12.18
N LEU A 56 6.83 -2.99 12.18
CA LEU A 56 6.69 -2.00 13.24
C LEU A 56 5.64 -0.95 12.84
N ALA A 57 4.53 -0.89 13.58
CA ALA A 57 3.56 0.20 13.46
C ALA A 57 4.01 1.44 14.24
N ALA A 58 3.46 2.60 13.89
CA ALA A 58 3.68 3.82 14.68
C ALA A 58 3.18 3.61 16.12
N GLY A 59 4.00 3.97 17.11
CA GLY A 59 3.73 3.73 18.53
C GLY A 59 4.42 2.50 19.12
N GLY A 60 5.31 1.82 18.36
CA GLY A 60 6.10 0.70 18.86
C GLY A 60 5.36 -0.64 18.91
N LEU A 61 4.12 -0.69 18.41
CA LEU A 61 3.35 -1.92 18.30
C LEU A 61 3.94 -2.79 17.18
N SER A 62 4.35 -4.01 17.55
CA SER A 62 4.68 -5.05 16.59
C SER A 62 3.39 -5.61 15.99
N VAL A 63 3.33 -5.65 14.66
CA VAL A 63 2.21 -6.20 13.91
C VAL A 63 2.70 -7.27 12.95
N GLN A 64 1.97 -8.37 12.85
CA GLN A 64 2.22 -9.36 11.81
C GLN A 64 1.61 -8.88 10.50
N VAL A 65 2.43 -8.84 9.45
CA VAL A 65 2.01 -8.45 8.10
C VAL A 65 2.52 -9.45 7.08
N ARG A 66 1.83 -9.54 5.93
CA ARG A 66 2.29 -10.37 4.81
C ARG A 66 2.94 -9.50 3.75
N GLU A 67 4.16 -9.86 3.33
CA GLU A 67 4.84 -9.21 2.22
C GLU A 67 4.29 -9.71 0.89
N LEU A 68 3.69 -8.81 0.10
CA LEU A 68 2.97 -9.14 -1.15
C LEU A 68 3.72 -8.72 -2.43
N GLY A 69 4.87 -8.06 -2.28
CA GLY A 69 5.67 -7.54 -3.40
C GLY A 69 5.37 -6.09 -3.75
N HIS A 70 5.46 -5.75 -5.04
CA HIS A 70 5.41 -4.36 -5.50
C HIS A 70 4.01 -3.90 -5.90
N VAL A 71 3.65 -2.72 -5.40
CA VAL A 71 2.47 -1.96 -5.81
C VAL A 71 2.91 -0.63 -6.39
N GLU A 72 2.31 -0.24 -7.48
CA GLU A 72 2.48 1.07 -8.08
C GLU A 72 1.49 2.05 -7.46
N VAL A 73 1.97 3.24 -7.12
CA VAL A 73 1.18 4.31 -6.52
C VAL A 73 1.32 5.54 -7.40
N LYS A 74 0.19 6.06 -7.90
CA LYS A 74 0.12 7.33 -8.60
C LYS A 74 -0.78 8.27 -7.82
N VAL A 75 -0.34 9.50 -7.60
CA VAL A 75 -1.18 10.54 -7.04
C VAL A 75 -2.14 11.03 -8.13
N GLU A 76 -3.43 11.00 -7.86
CA GLU A 76 -4.42 11.64 -8.75
C GLU A 76 -4.44 13.13 -8.42
N VAL A 77 -3.86 13.93 -9.31
CA VAL A 77 -3.98 15.39 -9.26
C VAL A 77 -5.06 15.75 -10.26
N SER A 78 -6.08 16.50 -9.82
CA SER A 78 -7.06 17.05 -10.74
C SER A 78 -6.39 18.14 -11.56
N ASP A 79 -6.61 18.13 -12.88
CA ASP A 79 -6.24 19.24 -13.75
C ASP A 79 -7.00 20.48 -13.25
N ARG A 80 -6.30 21.41 -12.61
CA ARG A 80 -6.79 22.74 -12.26
C ARG A 80 -5.87 23.77 -12.91
#